data_AF-A0A2N2PUS6-F1
#
_entry.id   AF-A0A2N2PUS6-F1
#
_cell.length_a   1.000
_cell.length_b   1.000
_cell.length_c   1.000
_cell.angle_alpha   90.00
_cell.angle_beta   90.00
_cell.angle_gamma   90.00
#
_symmetry.space_group_name_H-M   'P 1'
#
loop_
_entity.id
_entity.type
_entity.pdbx_description
1 polymer ?
#
loop_
_entity_poly.entity_id
_entity_poly.type
_entity_poly.pdbx_seq_one_letter_code
_entity_poly.pdbx_strand_id
1 'polypeptide(L)'
;MNAALRPAVREEDEREAEPSAALVDSQSVKTTAVAGERGYDAAKKVTGRKRHILVDVLSLLIEVVVTKASVPEREGAKLLLTQAFQQQLERLALIWADGGYDGQPFADWVLEHCGWLVEIVKRSDDAKGFVVLPHRWIVERTFGWLYRFRRLSKDYEVLPETSEALIYAAMVRIMLQRLARNPAIYL
;
A
#
# COMPACT_ATOMS: atom_id res chain seq x y z
N MET A 1 15.13 0.84 7.22
CA MET A 1 15.47 1.89 6.23
C MET A 1 14.23 2.62 5.72
N ASN A 2 13.23 1.95 5.14
CA ASN A 2 12.00 2.62 4.65
C ASN A 2 11.33 3.50 5.72
N ALA A 3 11.04 2.94 6.91
CA ALA A 3 10.44 3.67 8.01
C ALA A 3 11.29 4.85 8.52
N ALA A 4 12.62 4.78 8.39
CA ALA A 4 13.53 5.84 8.83
C ALA A 4 13.59 7.02 7.85
N LEU A 5 13.37 6.79 6.54
CA LEU A 5 13.41 7.85 5.52
C LEU A 5 12.09 8.59 5.36
N ARG A 6 10.97 7.91 5.65
CA ARG A 6 9.63 8.46 5.46
C ARG A 6 9.39 9.76 6.24
N PRO A 7 9.76 9.91 7.53
CA PRO A 7 9.66 11.18 8.25
C PRO A 7 10.33 12.35 7.53
N ALA A 8 11.60 12.19 7.13
CA ALA A 8 12.36 13.24 6.45
C ALA A 8 11.70 13.67 5.13
N VAL A 9 11.21 12.72 4.33
CA VAL A 9 10.52 13.06 3.07
C VAL A 9 9.19 13.78 3.33
N ARG A 10 8.51 13.46 4.42
CA ARG A 10 7.26 14.12 4.79
C ARG A 10 7.51 15.55 5.26
N GLU A 11 8.52 15.75 6.09
CA GLU A 11 8.93 17.08 6.56
C GLU A 11 9.38 17.99 5.41
N GLU A 12 10.11 17.44 4.42
CA GLU A 12 10.45 18.19 3.18
C GLU A 12 9.22 18.61 2.36
N ASP A 13 8.11 17.88 2.46
CA ASP A 13 6.84 18.21 1.82
C ASP A 13 5.92 19.03 2.75
N GLU A 14 6.48 19.65 3.79
CA GLU A 14 5.77 20.47 4.79
C GLU A 14 4.64 19.70 5.50
N ARG A 15 4.86 18.40 5.74
CA ARG A 15 3.95 17.53 6.48
C ARG A 15 4.58 17.07 7.78
N GLU A 16 3.72 16.73 8.73
CA GLU A 16 4.12 16.03 9.96
C GLU A 16 4.87 14.73 9.64
N ALA A 17 5.93 14.46 10.40
CA ALA A 17 6.76 13.26 10.30
C ALA A 17 5.93 11.96 10.23
N GLU A 18 4.85 11.90 11.01
CA GLU A 18 3.90 10.80 11.00
C GLU A 18 2.60 11.16 10.24
N PRO A 19 2.04 10.22 9.46
CA PRO A 19 0.77 10.42 8.81
C PRO A 19 -0.40 10.30 9.79
N SER A 20 -1.41 11.16 9.64
CA SER A 20 -2.70 11.00 10.35
C SER A 20 -3.69 10.10 9.63
N ALA A 21 -3.48 9.90 8.32
CA ALA A 21 -4.31 9.04 7.49
C ALA A 21 -3.46 8.25 6.48
N ALA A 22 -3.92 7.05 6.16
CA ALA A 22 -3.29 6.15 5.21
C ALA A 22 -4.33 5.51 4.29
N LEU A 23 -3.87 4.91 3.21
CA LEU A 23 -4.68 4.23 2.20
C LEU A 23 -4.26 2.78 2.09
N VAL A 24 -5.24 1.88 2.09
CA VAL A 24 -5.04 0.45 1.84
C VAL A 24 -5.64 0.06 0.50
N ASP A 25 -4.86 -0.68 -0.28
CA ASP A 25 -5.32 -1.33 -1.50
C ASP A 25 -4.44 -2.53 -1.82
N SER A 26 -4.86 -3.35 -2.78
CA SER A 26 -4.14 -4.52 -3.22
C SER A 26 -4.02 -4.63 -4.73
N GLN A 27 -2.91 -5.20 -5.18
CA GLN A 27 -2.64 -5.46 -6.60
C GLN A 27 -2.27 -6.93 -6.82
N SER A 28 -3.07 -7.62 -7.62
CA SER A 28 -2.74 -8.95 -8.14
C SER A 28 -1.75 -8.84 -9.30
N VAL A 29 -0.62 -9.53 -9.19
CA VAL A 29 0.44 -9.61 -10.20
C VAL A 29 0.71 -11.04 -10.62
N LYS A 30 1.02 -11.23 -11.90
CA LYS A 30 1.38 -12.55 -12.44
C LYS A 30 2.71 -13.02 -11.83
N THR A 31 2.77 -14.28 -11.41
CA THR A 31 4.05 -14.95 -11.15
C THR A 31 4.62 -15.51 -12.45
N THR A 32 5.90 -15.88 -12.44
CA THR A 32 6.57 -16.54 -13.57
C THR A 32 6.62 -18.06 -13.41
N ALA A 33 7.38 -18.74 -14.26
CA ALA A 33 7.61 -20.19 -14.15
C ALA A 33 8.40 -20.59 -12.90
N VAL A 34 9.02 -19.64 -12.20
CA VAL A 34 9.71 -19.86 -10.92
C VAL A 34 8.75 -20.48 -9.91
N ALA A 35 9.17 -21.56 -9.25
CA ALA A 35 8.37 -22.25 -8.23
C ALA A 35 8.10 -21.36 -7.01
N GLY A 36 7.07 -21.69 -6.22
CA GLY A 36 6.69 -20.92 -5.03
C GLY A 36 5.19 -20.72 -4.90
N GLU A 37 4.77 -20.19 -3.75
CA GLU A 37 3.36 -19.98 -3.43
C GLU A 37 2.70 -19.05 -4.45
N ARG A 38 1.54 -19.45 -5.00
CA ARG A 38 0.73 -18.63 -5.90
C ARG A 38 -0.73 -19.04 -5.78
N GLY A 39 -1.63 -18.16 -6.20
CA GLY A 39 -3.07 -18.40 -6.23
C GLY A 39 -3.69 -17.82 -7.49
N TYR A 40 -5.00 -18.02 -7.64
CA TYR A 40 -5.76 -17.45 -8.74
C TYR A 40 -6.75 -16.42 -8.20
N ASP A 41 -6.63 -15.19 -8.70
CA ASP A 41 -7.61 -14.13 -8.50
C ASP A 41 -8.64 -14.21 -9.62
N ALA A 42 -9.85 -14.65 -9.28
CA ALA A 42 -10.93 -14.83 -10.25
C ALA A 42 -11.47 -13.49 -10.79
N ALA A 43 -11.48 -12.44 -9.96
CA ALA A 43 -11.97 -11.12 -10.35
C ALA A 43 -11.04 -10.46 -11.37
N LYS A 44 -9.72 -10.58 -11.17
CA LYS A 44 -8.69 -10.02 -12.06
C LYS A 44 -8.23 -10.99 -13.14
N LYS A 45 -8.61 -12.26 -13.06
CA LYS A 45 -8.14 -13.36 -13.92
C LYS A 45 -6.62 -13.46 -13.93
N VAL A 46 -6.01 -13.34 -12.76
CA VAL A 46 -4.55 -13.36 -12.57
C VAL A 46 -4.15 -14.58 -11.76
N THR A 47 -3.29 -15.42 -12.34
CA THR A 47 -2.54 -16.44 -11.60
C THR A 47 -1.25 -15.82 -11.09
N GLY A 48 -1.10 -15.72 -9.77
CA GLY A 48 0.12 -15.18 -9.17
C GLY A 48 -0.04 -14.83 -7.70
N ARG A 49 0.43 -13.64 -7.33
CA ARG A 49 0.42 -13.11 -5.95
C ARG A 49 -0.30 -11.79 -5.89
N LYS A 50 -0.75 -11.41 -4.70
CA LYS A 50 -1.43 -10.15 -4.41
C LYS A 50 -0.59 -9.38 -3.41
N ARG A 51 -0.27 -8.13 -3.77
CA ARG A 51 0.51 -7.19 -2.96
C ARG A 51 -0.48 -6.29 -2.26
N HIS A 52 -0.60 -6.41 -0.95
CA HIS A 52 -1.38 -5.51 -0.11
C HIS A 52 -0.44 -4.42 0.38
N ILE A 53 -0.78 -3.15 0.15
CA ILE A 53 0.07 -2.03 0.57
C ILE A 53 -0.72 -1.06 1.44
N LEU A 54 -0.04 -0.51 2.43
CA LEU A 54 -0.50 0.63 3.20
C LEU A 54 0.40 1.81 2.86
N VAL A 55 -0.17 2.92 2.41
CA VAL A 55 0.59 4.12 2.02
C VAL A 55 0.02 5.37 2.66
N ASP A 56 0.85 6.38 2.89
CA ASP A 56 0.35 7.68 3.33
C ASP A 56 -0.17 8.54 2.15
N VAL A 57 -0.62 9.76 2.47
CA VAL A 57 -1.11 10.73 1.47
C VAL A 57 -0.07 11.20 0.46
N LEU A 58 1.23 11.02 0.73
CA LEU A 58 2.33 11.31 -0.20
C LEU A 58 2.69 10.09 -1.07
N SER A 59 1.90 9.01 -0.97
CA SER A 59 2.15 7.70 -1.58
C SER A 59 3.42 7.02 -1.06
N LEU A 60 3.88 7.39 0.14
CA LEU A 60 5.03 6.73 0.76
C LEU A 60 4.55 5.45 1.45
N LEU A 61 5.30 4.37 1.24
CA LEU A 61 4.95 3.06 1.78
C LEU A 61 5.11 3.06 3.29
N ILE A 62 4.05 2.67 3.99
CA ILE A 62 4.06 2.36 5.41
C ILE A 62 4.41 0.89 5.59
N GLU A 63 3.60 0.00 5.01
CA GLU A 63 3.75 -1.46 5.13
C GLU A 63 3.37 -2.16 3.82
N VAL A 64 3.91 -3.37 3.60
CA VAL A 64 3.53 -4.24 2.48
C VAL A 64 3.49 -5.70 2.94
N VAL A 65 2.43 -6.41 2.53
CA VAL A 65 2.33 -7.86 2.67
C VAL A 65 2.01 -8.48 1.31
N VAL A 66 2.72 -9.54 0.95
CA VAL A 66 2.51 -10.29 -0.28
C VAL A 66 1.93 -11.66 0.05
N THR A 67 0.79 -11.97 -0.56
CA THR A 67 0.11 -13.26 -0.39
C THR A 67 -0.14 -13.92 -1.74
N LYS A 68 -0.53 -15.20 -1.76
CA LYS A 68 -1.10 -15.80 -2.97
C LYS A 68 -2.33 -15.02 -3.46
N ALA A 69 -2.52 -14.93 -4.78
CA ALA A 69 -3.56 -14.06 -5.35
C ALA A 69 -5.01 -14.45 -4.99
N SER A 70 -5.23 -15.68 -4.50
CA SER A 70 -6.54 -16.13 -4.04
C SER A 70 -6.91 -15.67 -2.63
N VAL A 71 -6.00 -15.00 -1.89
CA VAL A 71 -6.35 -14.43 -0.59
C VAL A 71 -7.32 -13.25 -0.79
N PRO A 72 -8.46 -13.23 -0.08
CA PRO A 72 -9.39 -12.10 -0.13
C PRO A 72 -8.74 -10.80 0.35
N GLU A 73 -9.20 -9.68 -0.22
CA GLU A 73 -8.71 -8.32 0.05
C GLU A 73 -8.68 -8.02 1.56
N ARG A 74 -9.79 -8.28 2.26
CA ARG A 74 -9.94 -8.00 3.69
C ARG A 74 -8.99 -8.84 4.55
N GLU A 75 -8.81 -10.11 4.23
CA GLU A 75 -7.90 -10.98 4.99
C GLU A 75 -6.44 -10.59 4.77
N GLY A 76 -6.06 -10.21 3.55
CA GLY A 76 -4.74 -9.65 3.27
C GLY A 76 -4.51 -8.31 3.97
N ALA A 77 -5.52 -7.43 4.02
CA ALA A 77 -5.45 -6.19 4.77
C ALA A 77 -5.34 -6.40 6.28
N LYS A 78 -6.02 -7.40 6.87
CA LYS A 78 -5.82 -7.71 8.30
C LYS A 78 -4.37 -8.06 8.62
N LEU A 79 -3.73 -8.87 7.77
CA LEU A 79 -2.30 -9.22 7.92
C LEU A 79 -1.42 -7.96 7.82
N LEU A 80 -1.66 -7.15 6.80
CA LEU A 80 -0.96 -5.88 6.55
C LEU A 80 -1.09 -4.91 7.72
N LEU A 81 -2.32 -4.67 8.21
CA LEU A 81 -2.59 -3.70 9.28
C LEU A 81 -2.06 -4.19 10.62
N THR A 82 -2.09 -5.51 10.88
CA THR A 82 -1.44 -6.10 12.07
C THR A 82 0.05 -5.80 12.09
N GLN A 83 0.74 -5.93 10.95
CA GLN A 83 2.15 -5.63 10.84
C GLN A 83 2.41 -4.12 10.93
N ALA A 84 1.62 -3.30 10.25
CA ALA A 84 1.73 -1.85 10.30
C ALA A 84 1.55 -1.31 11.73
N PHE A 85 0.66 -1.92 12.53
CA PHE A 85 0.44 -1.54 13.93
C PHE A 85 1.70 -1.69 14.78
N GLN A 86 2.59 -2.63 14.45
CA GLN A 86 3.88 -2.78 15.14
C GLN A 86 4.84 -1.60 14.91
N GLN A 87 4.57 -0.74 13.91
CA GLN A 87 5.36 0.48 13.70
C GLN A 87 4.99 1.61 14.66
N GLN A 88 3.94 1.45 15.48
CA GLN A 88 3.55 2.39 16.54
C GLN A 88 3.39 3.85 16.06
N LEU A 89 2.76 4.05 14.89
CA LEU A 89 2.45 5.38 14.37
C LEU A 89 1.33 6.03 15.19
N GLU A 90 1.69 6.81 16.20
CA GLU A 90 0.75 7.38 17.19
C GLU A 90 -0.27 8.34 16.56
N ARG A 91 0.13 9.04 15.50
CA ARG A 91 -0.75 10.00 14.82
C ARG A 91 -1.76 9.33 13.88
N LEU A 92 -1.51 8.11 13.44
CA LEU A 92 -2.34 7.43 12.43
C LEU A 92 -3.69 7.06 13.06
N ALA A 93 -4.78 7.60 12.51
CA ALA A 93 -6.12 7.39 13.03
C ALA A 93 -7.13 6.92 11.97
N LEU A 94 -6.86 7.18 10.68
CA LEU A 94 -7.81 6.94 9.59
C LEU A 94 -7.18 6.11 8.46
N ILE A 95 -7.88 5.06 8.04
CA ILE A 95 -7.56 4.23 6.89
C ILE A 95 -8.65 4.43 5.82
N TRP A 96 -8.28 4.98 4.68
CA TRP A 96 -9.12 4.97 3.49
C TRP A 96 -8.95 3.68 2.72
N ALA A 97 -10.07 3.09 2.30
CA ALA A 97 -10.08 1.88 1.48
C ALA A 97 -11.14 2.00 0.39
N ASP A 98 -11.04 1.19 -0.66
CA ASP A 98 -12.06 1.15 -1.70
C ASP A 98 -13.21 0.18 -1.38
N GLY A 99 -14.17 0.04 -2.30
CA GLY A 99 -15.33 -0.81 -2.10
C GLY A 99 -15.04 -2.29 -1.86
N GLY A 100 -13.86 -2.81 -2.23
CA GLY A 100 -13.47 -4.20 -1.94
C GLY A 100 -13.23 -4.49 -0.45
N TYR A 101 -13.05 -3.44 0.35
CA TYR A 101 -12.84 -3.50 1.80
C TYR A 101 -14.10 -3.19 2.61
N ASP A 102 -15.26 -3.12 1.95
CA ASP A 102 -16.50 -2.78 2.62
C ASP A 102 -17.00 -3.81 3.64
N GLY A 103 -17.92 -3.38 4.50
CA GLY A 103 -18.57 -4.23 5.50
C GLY A 103 -18.16 -3.92 6.94
N GLN A 104 -19.16 -3.82 7.80
CA GLN A 104 -19.00 -3.50 9.22
C GLN A 104 -17.97 -4.40 9.95
N PRO A 105 -17.95 -5.74 9.74
CA PRO A 105 -17.01 -6.59 10.46
C PRO A 105 -15.52 -6.29 10.20
N PHE A 106 -15.19 -5.75 9.03
CA PHE A 106 -13.80 -5.36 8.75
C PHE A 106 -13.44 -4.07 9.49
N ALA A 107 -14.32 -3.06 9.43
CA ALA A 107 -14.11 -1.80 10.15
C ALA A 107 -14.01 -2.01 11.67
N ASP A 108 -14.91 -2.82 12.24
CA ASP A 108 -14.89 -3.17 13.67
C ASP A 108 -13.57 -3.86 14.04
N TRP A 109 -13.14 -4.84 13.24
CA TRP A 109 -11.89 -5.54 13.48
C TRP A 109 -10.69 -4.58 13.47
N VAL A 110 -10.62 -3.65 12.51
CA VAL A 110 -9.52 -2.68 12.42
C VAL A 110 -9.52 -1.74 13.63
N LEU A 111 -10.69 -1.28 14.06
CA LEU A 111 -10.82 -0.45 15.25
C LEU A 111 -10.40 -1.19 16.51
N GLU A 112 -10.85 -2.43 16.70
CA GLU A 112 -10.55 -3.25 17.88
C GLU A 112 -9.07 -3.63 17.97
N HIS A 113 -8.42 -3.95 16.85
CA HIS A 113 -7.06 -4.49 16.84
C HIS A 113 -5.98 -3.43 16.63
N CYS A 114 -6.31 -2.34 15.92
CA CYS A 114 -5.34 -1.32 15.54
C CYS A 114 -5.70 0.08 16.07
N GLY A 115 -6.93 0.30 16.56
CA GLY A 115 -7.39 1.62 17.01
C GLY A 115 -7.68 2.60 15.87
N TRP A 116 -7.73 2.13 14.62
CA TRP A 116 -7.91 2.99 13.45
C TRP A 116 -9.35 2.93 12.92
N LEU A 117 -9.84 4.06 12.44
CA LEU A 117 -11.12 4.15 11.73
C LEU A 117 -10.93 3.74 10.27
N VAL A 118 -11.91 3.06 9.69
CA VAL A 118 -11.93 2.71 8.26
C VAL A 118 -13.02 3.52 7.57
N GLU A 119 -12.64 4.29 6.55
CA GLU A 119 -13.57 4.99 5.68
C GLU A 119 -13.50 4.42 4.26
N ILE A 120 -14.65 3.96 3.77
CA ILE A 120 -14.75 3.36 2.45
C ILE A 120 -15.04 4.45 1.41
N VAL A 121 -14.06 4.72 0.56
CA VAL A 121 -14.16 5.69 -0.53
C VAL A 121 -14.85 5.03 -1.72
N LYS A 122 -16.18 5.13 -1.74
CA LYS A 122 -17.03 4.66 -2.85
C LYS A 122 -17.47 5.83 -3.74
N ARG A 123 -17.68 5.52 -5.01
CA ARG A 123 -18.44 6.39 -5.90
C ARG A 123 -19.91 6.36 -5.46
N SER A 124 -20.55 7.51 -5.40
CA SER A 124 -22.02 7.56 -5.24
C SER A 124 -22.68 6.90 -6.46
N ASP A 125 -23.64 6.00 -6.21
CA ASP A 125 -24.38 5.29 -7.26
C ASP A 125 -25.16 6.25 -8.18
N ASP A 126 -25.48 7.45 -7.69
CA ASP A 126 -26.19 8.51 -8.44
C ASP A 126 -25.27 9.33 -9.37
N ALA A 127 -23.95 9.18 -9.25
CA ALA A 127 -23.02 9.93 -10.07
C ALA A 127 -23.03 9.44 -11.52
N LYS A 128 -23.40 10.31 -12.48
CA LYS A 128 -23.27 10.05 -13.93
C LYS A 128 -21.92 10.54 -14.45
N GLY A 129 -21.24 9.74 -15.28
CA GLY A 129 -19.94 10.10 -15.87
C GLY A 129 -18.73 9.75 -14.98
N PHE A 130 -17.54 10.24 -15.32
CA PHE A 130 -16.34 10.06 -14.51
C PHE A 130 -16.34 11.08 -13.35
N VAL A 131 -16.31 10.60 -12.11
CA VAL A 131 -16.17 11.44 -10.92
C VAL A 131 -14.84 11.12 -10.25
N VAL A 132 -14.03 12.16 -10.03
CA VAL A 132 -12.79 12.04 -9.29
C VAL A 132 -13.14 11.73 -7.84
N LEU A 133 -12.71 10.57 -7.36
CA LEU A 133 -12.77 10.23 -5.95
C LEU A 133 -11.52 10.80 -5.26
N PRO A 134 -11.69 11.69 -4.25
CA PRO A 134 -10.56 12.16 -3.45
C PRO A 134 -9.75 10.99 -2.91
N HIS A 135 -8.43 11.13 -2.89
CA HIS A 135 -7.46 10.17 -2.33
C HIS A 135 -7.30 8.82 -3.05
N ARG A 136 -8.27 8.30 -3.82
CA ARG A 136 -8.16 6.98 -4.49
C ARG A 136 -6.88 6.83 -5.34
N TRP A 137 -6.49 7.87 -6.07
CA TRP A 137 -5.32 7.84 -6.95
C TRP A 137 -3.97 7.76 -6.21
N ILE A 138 -3.95 8.01 -4.90
CA ILE A 138 -2.71 8.05 -4.11
C ILE A 138 -2.10 6.65 -4.01
N VAL A 139 -2.89 5.63 -3.69
CA VAL A 139 -2.37 4.25 -3.60
C VAL A 139 -2.07 3.66 -4.99
N GLU A 140 -2.90 3.98 -5.98
CA GLU A 140 -2.68 3.59 -7.37
C GLU A 140 -1.37 4.19 -7.94
N ARG A 141 -0.99 5.40 -7.51
CA ARG A 141 0.29 6.02 -7.86
C ARG A 141 1.48 5.20 -7.37
N THR A 142 1.41 4.62 -6.17
CA THR A 142 2.45 3.72 -5.65
C THR A 142 2.57 2.48 -6.52
N PHE A 143 1.46 1.82 -6.85
CA PHE A 143 1.48 0.69 -7.78
C PHE A 143 2.03 1.06 -9.16
N GLY A 144 1.69 2.24 -9.66
CA GLY A 144 2.24 2.79 -10.90
C GLY A 144 3.76 2.95 -10.85
N TRP A 145 4.31 3.41 -9.72
CA TRP A 145 5.77 3.45 -9.53
C TRP A 145 6.38 2.06 -9.49
N LEU A 146 5.81 1.13 -8.71
CA LEU A 146 6.32 -0.25 -8.63
C LEU A 146 6.37 -0.90 -10.01
N TYR A 147 5.37 -0.67 -10.87
CA TYR A 147 5.35 -1.19 -12.23
C TYR A 147 6.52 -0.70 -13.10
N ARG A 148 7.08 0.48 -12.82
CA ARG A 148 8.26 1.03 -13.54
C ARG A 148 9.56 0.33 -13.15
N PHE A 149 9.58 -0.40 -12.03
CA PHE A 149 10.71 -1.25 -11.68
C PHE A 149 10.55 -2.59 -12.40
N ARG A 150 11.43 -2.88 -13.37
CA ARG A 150 11.35 -4.09 -14.21
C ARG A 150 11.10 -5.37 -13.39
N ARG A 151 11.78 -5.50 -12.25
CA ARG A 151 11.68 -6.66 -11.35
C ARG A 151 10.35 -6.77 -10.60
N LEU A 152 9.59 -5.68 -10.51
CA LEU A 152 8.27 -5.63 -9.86
C LEU A 152 7.11 -5.57 -10.86
N SER A 153 7.37 -5.54 -12.18
CA SER A 153 6.33 -5.61 -13.21
C SER A 153 5.54 -6.93 -13.21
N LYS A 154 6.17 -8.00 -12.71
CA LYS A 154 5.62 -9.30 -12.36
C LYS A 154 6.27 -9.73 -11.04
N ASP A 155 5.80 -10.83 -10.46
CA ASP A 155 6.53 -11.47 -9.38
C ASP A 155 7.44 -12.57 -9.94
N TYR A 156 8.76 -12.34 -9.81
CA TYR A 156 9.81 -13.25 -10.28
C TYR A 156 10.38 -14.10 -9.13
N GLU A 157 9.93 -13.89 -7.90
CA GLU A 157 10.59 -14.40 -6.70
C GLU A 157 9.94 -15.69 -6.20
N VAL A 158 10.76 -16.55 -5.57
CA VAL A 158 10.28 -17.80 -4.97
C VAL A 158 9.48 -17.53 -3.70
N LEU A 159 9.93 -16.58 -2.88
CA LEU A 159 9.39 -16.29 -1.55
C LEU A 159 8.66 -14.94 -1.54
N PRO A 160 7.45 -14.82 -0.95
CA PRO A 160 6.74 -13.54 -0.85
C PRO A 160 7.56 -12.44 -0.17
N GLU A 161 8.35 -12.81 0.84
CA GLU A 161 9.21 -11.93 1.61
C GLU A 161 10.31 -11.29 0.74
N THR A 162 10.77 -12.01 -0.31
CA THR A 162 11.72 -11.43 -1.27
C THR A 162 11.04 -10.35 -2.13
N SER A 163 9.78 -10.58 -2.52
CA SER A 163 8.99 -9.59 -3.25
C SER A 163 8.72 -8.35 -2.39
N GLU A 164 8.40 -8.53 -1.11
CA GLU A 164 8.24 -7.45 -0.13
C GLU A 164 9.55 -6.64 0.01
N ALA A 165 10.68 -7.31 0.19
CA ALA A 165 11.99 -6.65 0.29
C ALA A 165 12.32 -5.82 -0.95
N LEU A 166 11.99 -6.30 -2.15
CA LEU A 166 12.18 -5.55 -3.40
C LEU A 166 11.25 -4.35 -3.52
N ILE A 167 10.01 -4.45 -3.03
CA ILE A 167 9.08 -3.32 -2.94
C ILE A 167 9.64 -2.26 -1.98
N TYR A 168 10.13 -2.66 -0.81
CA TYR A 168 10.82 -1.76 0.11
C TYR A 168 12.05 -1.09 -0.51
N ALA A 169 12.88 -1.84 -1.24
CA ALA A 169 14.05 -1.28 -1.93
C ALA A 169 13.66 -0.24 -3.00
N ALA A 170 12.58 -0.50 -3.75
CA ALA A 170 12.05 0.45 -4.73
C ALA A 170 11.57 1.75 -4.05
N MET A 171 10.85 1.64 -2.94
CA MET A 171 10.33 2.79 -2.20
C MET A 171 11.44 3.61 -1.52
N VAL A 172 12.45 2.93 -0.96
CA VAL A 172 13.65 3.60 -0.45
C VAL A 172 14.34 4.40 -1.55
N ARG A 173 14.52 3.83 -2.74
CA ARG A 173 15.14 4.55 -3.86
C ARG A 173 14.35 5.81 -4.23
N ILE A 174 13.02 5.73 -4.27
CA ILE A 174 12.16 6.88 -4.55
C ILE A 174 12.33 7.96 -3.48
N MET A 175 12.32 7.58 -2.19
CA MET A 175 12.49 8.52 -1.08
C MET A 175 13.86 9.19 -1.10
N LEU A 176 14.94 8.44 -1.29
CA LEU A 176 16.29 8.99 -1.43
C LEU A 176 16.40 9.98 -2.60
N GLN A 177 15.74 9.69 -3.73
CA GLN A 177 15.71 10.61 -4.87
C GLN A 177 14.94 11.90 -4.59
N ARG A 178 13.93 11.88 -3.71
CA ARG A 178 13.22 13.10 -3.29
C ARG A 178 14.11 13.96 -2.41
N LEU A 179 14.68 13.37 -1.36
CA LEU A 179 15.61 14.04 -0.44
C LEU A 179 16.81 14.64 -1.18
N ALA A 180 17.42 13.90 -2.12
CA ALA A 180 18.58 14.36 -2.87
C ALA A 180 18.27 15.48 -3.89
N ARG A 181 17.00 15.70 -4.25
CA ARG A 181 16.59 16.75 -5.18
C ARG A 181 16.33 18.09 -4.49
N ASN A 182 16.37 18.12 -3.17
CA ASN A 182 16.20 19.36 -2.41
C ASN A 182 17.51 20.17 -2.42
N PRO A 183 17.55 21.38 -3.01
CA PRO A 183 18.76 22.21 -3.05
C PRO A 183 19.22 22.69 -1.66
N ALA A 184 18.40 22.55 -0.61
CA ALA A 184 18.74 22.96 0.76
C ALA A 184 19.87 22.14 1.40
N ILE A 185 20.31 21.03 0.79
CA ILE A 185 21.44 20.21 1.28
C ILE A 185 22.81 20.73 0.77
N TYR A 186 22.82 21.72 -0.14
CA TYR A 186 24.04 22.31 -0.71
C TYR A 186 24.28 23.78 -0.33
N LEU A 187 23.56 24.31 0.67
CA LEU A 187 23.76 25.64 1.25
C LEU A 187 23.94 25.52 2.77
#